data_AF-A2ENM3-F1
#
_entry.id   AF-A2ENM3-F1
#
_cell.length_a   1.000
_cell.length_b   1.000
_cell.length_c   1.000
_cell.angle_alpha   90.00
_cell.angle_beta   90.00
_cell.angle_gamma   90.00
#
_symmetry.space_group_name_H-M   'P 1'
#
loop_
_entity.id
_entity.type
_entity.pdbx_description
1 polymer ?
#
loop_
_entity_poly.entity_id
_entity_poly.type
_entity_poly.pdbx_seq_one_letter_code
_entity_poly.pdbx_strand_id
1 'polypeptide(L)'
;MFRNAKKKVAIPTNMLFNQTDLDKGTHVLGISYNGSKILIIRQVKYETCSEFRLIIREIDCFNFKMSVDIESHLLFSANGLLNYIKFGMHFILLEILDSTIEYIVIGYMPDESNIFVYFSVILRNKKIINFSFPTNSNVFDWDPNTSLIVNKDSGFIIVSAVSSLKIICFDQEWNPKFKSIDIDKYISRILGDSTMLLEAYISKIITNIDGCFYTFIGFVYYSESKQSWMLMSHILKISNDGKTTLFNSTAKSLTKRPRGEKITKKLDDLYNMHLFMSKPECLNNQIISHNNYDYKNGIRSMMIPTAECCLIDIKKKQKNYDLIF
;
A
#
# COMPACT_ATOMS: atom_id res chain seq x y z
N MET A 1 19.92 -18.19 -13.04
CA MET A 1 21.36 -17.92 -12.88
C MET A 1 21.49 -16.45 -12.49
N PHE A 2 22.01 -16.00 -11.35
CA PHE A 2 23.17 -16.40 -10.57
C PHE A 2 22.93 -16.09 -9.07
N ARG A 3 22.99 -17.13 -8.21
CA ARG A 3 22.84 -17.03 -6.73
C ARG A 3 24.18 -16.86 -5.98
N ASN A 4 25.28 -16.57 -6.68
CA ASN A 4 26.64 -16.53 -6.10
C ASN A 4 27.41 -15.26 -6.49
N ALA A 5 26.95 -14.07 -6.07
CA ALA A 5 27.77 -12.85 -6.14
C ALA A 5 28.74 -12.81 -4.95
N LYS A 6 30.05 -12.74 -5.25
CA LYS A 6 31.18 -12.97 -4.32
C LYS A 6 31.65 -11.75 -3.50
N LYS A 7 30.98 -10.59 -3.55
CA LYS A 7 31.38 -9.41 -2.76
C LYS A 7 30.19 -8.58 -2.31
N LYS A 8 29.77 -8.79 -1.06
CA LYS A 8 28.90 -7.87 -0.32
C LYS A 8 29.79 -6.88 0.43
N VAL A 9 29.49 -5.59 0.34
CA VAL A 9 30.17 -4.52 1.07
C VAL A 9 29.18 -3.99 2.10
N ALA A 10 29.45 -4.23 3.38
CA ALA A 10 28.72 -3.56 4.45
C ALA A 10 29.23 -2.13 4.58
N ILE A 11 28.33 -1.15 4.50
CA ILE A 11 28.66 0.26 4.74
C ILE A 11 27.92 0.69 6.01
N PRO A 12 28.65 1.04 7.08
CA PRO A 12 28.03 1.64 8.25
C PRO A 12 27.29 2.93 7.87
N THR A 13 26.07 3.11 8.38
CA THR A 13 25.24 4.30 8.14
C THR A 13 25.98 5.59 8.52
N ASN A 14 26.74 5.58 9.61
CA ASN A 14 27.55 6.72 10.05
C ASN A 14 28.72 7.10 9.12
N MET A 15 29.07 6.27 8.12
CA MET A 15 30.03 6.63 7.08
C MET A 15 29.38 7.34 5.89
N LEU A 16 28.07 7.15 5.69
CA LEU A 16 27.31 7.76 4.60
C LEU A 16 26.56 8.99 5.06
N PHE A 17 26.05 9.00 6.29
CA PHE A 17 25.18 10.03 6.82
C PHE A 17 25.94 10.94 7.77
N ASN A 18 25.81 12.25 7.58
CA ASN A 18 26.32 13.23 8.52
C ASN A 18 25.47 13.21 9.80
N GLN A 19 25.99 13.79 10.88
CA GLN A 19 25.30 13.80 12.17
C GLN A 19 23.89 14.44 12.10
N THR A 20 23.71 15.44 11.23
CA THR A 20 22.41 16.07 10.92
C THR A 20 21.44 15.18 10.16
N ASP A 21 21.94 14.19 9.42
CA ASP A 21 21.12 13.20 8.72
C ASP A 21 20.67 12.09 9.67
N LEU A 22 21.34 11.93 10.81
CA LEU A 22 20.98 10.99 11.88
C LEU A 22 20.10 11.66 12.96
N ASP A 23 19.65 12.91 12.72
CA ASP A 23 18.74 13.61 13.61
C ASP A 23 17.41 12.86 13.77
N LYS A 24 16.77 13.03 14.93
CA LYS A 24 15.45 12.46 15.22
C LYS A 24 14.44 12.92 14.16
N GLY A 25 13.86 11.94 13.45
CA GLY A 25 12.87 12.17 12.39
C GLY A 25 13.37 11.86 10.98
N THR A 26 14.66 11.53 10.80
CA THR A 26 15.16 11.03 9.52
C THR A 26 15.02 9.51 9.43
N HIS A 27 14.39 9.04 8.36
CA HIS A 27 14.15 7.64 8.09
C HIS A 27 14.73 7.30 6.72
N VAL A 28 15.81 6.53 6.70
CA VAL A 28 16.38 6.00 5.46
C VAL A 28 15.51 4.84 5.00
N LEU A 29 14.84 4.99 3.87
CA LEU A 29 13.92 3.98 3.35
C LEU A 29 14.64 2.87 2.59
N GLY A 30 15.69 3.24 1.85
CA GLY A 30 16.36 2.31 0.97
C GLY A 30 17.14 2.98 -0.16
N ILE A 31 17.63 2.14 -1.06
CA ILE A 31 18.35 2.51 -2.27
C ILE A 31 17.39 2.24 -3.44
N SER A 32 17.33 3.16 -4.39
CA SER A 32 16.50 3.05 -5.61
C SER A 32 16.81 1.78 -6.40
N TYR A 33 15.91 1.39 -7.29
CA TYR A 33 16.05 0.15 -8.06
C TYR A 33 17.33 0.08 -8.88
N ASN A 34 17.72 1.17 -9.54
CA ASN A 34 18.97 1.28 -10.29
C ASN A 34 20.21 1.41 -9.38
N GLY A 35 19.99 1.39 -8.07
CA GLY A 35 20.93 1.54 -6.98
C GLY A 35 21.80 2.79 -6.96
N SER A 36 21.47 3.80 -7.76
CA SER A 36 22.25 5.04 -7.83
C SER A 36 21.75 6.12 -6.88
N LYS A 37 20.59 5.93 -6.24
CA LYS A 37 19.99 6.92 -5.35
C LYS A 37 19.67 6.30 -4.00
N ILE A 38 19.74 7.11 -2.96
CA ILE A 38 19.23 6.80 -1.63
C ILE A 38 18.00 7.64 -1.35
N LEU A 39 16.98 7.00 -0.77
CA LEU A 39 15.66 7.57 -0.53
C LEU A 39 15.46 7.73 0.97
N ILE A 40 15.13 8.95 1.39
CA ILE A 40 15.10 9.34 2.80
C ILE A 40 13.79 10.08 3.05
N ILE A 41 13.01 9.66 4.04
CA ILE A 41 11.94 10.49 4.57
C ILE A 41 12.48 11.30 5.74
N ARG A 42 12.25 12.60 5.73
CA ARG A 42 12.55 13.48 6.85
C ARG A 42 11.26 14.03 7.43
N GLN A 43 11.05 13.78 8.72
CA GLN A 43 10.03 14.40 9.55
C GLN A 43 10.67 15.51 10.39
N VAL A 44 10.21 16.74 10.23
CA VAL A 44 10.61 17.88 11.09
C VAL A 44 9.42 18.26 11.96
N LYS A 45 9.58 18.16 13.28
CA LYS A 45 8.51 18.45 14.22
C LYS A 45 8.54 19.92 14.65
N TYR A 46 7.38 20.57 14.59
CA TYR A 46 7.10 21.88 15.15
C TYR A 46 6.15 21.76 16.35
N GLU A 47 5.82 22.87 17.01
CA GLU A 47 4.95 22.87 18.19
C GLU A 47 3.55 22.28 17.90
N THR A 48 2.99 22.58 16.74
CA THR A 48 1.59 22.24 16.38
C THR A 48 1.46 21.33 15.17
N CYS A 49 2.54 21.09 14.43
CA CYS A 49 2.54 20.31 13.21
C CYS A 49 3.86 19.57 12.99
N SER A 50 3.86 18.62 12.06
CA SER A 50 5.07 17.99 11.54
C SER A 50 5.14 18.21 10.03
N GLU A 51 6.32 18.53 9.53
CA GLU A 51 6.62 18.57 8.10
C GLU A 51 7.23 17.26 7.63
N PHE A 52 6.80 16.77 6.47
CA PHE A 52 7.29 15.54 5.87
C PHE A 52 7.86 15.82 4.48
N ARG A 53 9.07 15.30 4.23
CA ARG A 53 9.75 15.40 2.94
C ARG A 53 10.33 14.06 2.51
N LEU A 54 10.23 13.74 1.22
CA LEU A 54 11.06 12.73 0.58
C LEU A 54 12.29 13.43 -0.01
N ILE A 55 13.46 13.06 0.49
CA ILE A 55 14.76 13.53 0.03
C ILE A 55 15.42 12.42 -0.79
N ILE A 56 15.95 12.80 -1.95
CA ILE A 56 16.63 11.91 -2.86
C ILE A 56 18.06 12.41 -3.05
N ARG A 57 19.04 11.54 -2.80
CA ARG A 57 20.47 11.82 -3.01
C ARG A 57 21.06 10.77 -3.92
N GLU A 58 22.07 11.12 -4.71
CA GLU A 58 22.89 10.14 -5.38
C GLU A 58 23.84 9.49 -4.39
N ILE A 59 24.05 8.19 -4.58
CA ILE A 59 25.02 7.43 -3.81
C ILE A 59 26.03 6.80 -4.77
N ASP A 60 27.31 7.04 -4.47
CA ASP A 60 28.43 6.33 -5.04
C ASP A 60 28.94 5.33 -4.00
N CYS A 61 28.38 4.13 -4.03
CA CYS A 61 28.74 3.06 -3.12
C CYS A 61 30.19 2.59 -3.26
N PHE A 62 30.86 2.86 -4.40
CA PHE A 62 32.26 2.48 -4.59
C PHE A 62 33.21 3.43 -3.89
N ASN A 63 32.91 4.73 -3.94
CA ASN A 63 33.71 5.77 -3.31
C ASN A 63 33.23 6.17 -1.92
N PHE A 64 32.17 5.52 -1.40
CA PHE A 64 31.54 5.84 -0.11
C PHE A 64 31.15 7.31 -0.02
N LYS A 65 30.62 7.85 -1.13
CA LYS A 65 30.20 9.24 -1.22
C LYS A 65 28.71 9.31 -1.47
N MET A 66 28.08 10.29 -0.82
CA MET A 66 26.71 10.66 -1.05
C MET A 66 26.69 12.12 -1.49
N SER A 67 25.85 12.44 -2.47
CA SER A 67 25.66 13.82 -2.89
C SER A 67 24.88 14.61 -1.83
N VAL A 68 24.85 15.94 -2.02
CA VAL A 68 23.79 16.76 -1.42
C VAL A 68 22.42 16.37 -1.98
N ASP A 69 21.34 16.87 -1.36
CA ASP A 69 19.96 16.69 -1.80
C ASP A 69 19.82 17.07 -3.29
N ILE A 70 19.44 16.10 -4.12
CA ILE A 70 19.22 16.32 -5.56
C ILE A 70 17.75 16.66 -5.80
N GLU A 71 16.87 15.95 -5.09
CA GLU A 71 15.44 16.24 -5.12
C GLU A 71 14.89 16.25 -3.70
N SER A 72 13.90 17.11 -3.48
CA SER A 72 13.16 17.22 -2.22
C SER A 72 11.69 17.44 -2.55
N HIS A 73 10.85 16.52 -2.08
CA HIS A 73 9.42 16.50 -2.35
C HIS A 73 8.64 16.67 -1.05
N LEU A 74 7.75 17.68 -0.99
CA LEU A 74 6.85 17.87 0.14
C LEU A 74 5.75 16.81 0.13
N LEU A 75 5.58 16.10 1.24
CA LEU A 75 4.70 14.94 1.34
C LEU A 75 3.38 15.26 2.07
N PHE A 76 2.35 14.48 1.75
CA PHE A 76 1.03 14.39 2.37
C PHE A 76 0.15 15.65 2.34
N SER A 77 0.71 16.81 2.07
CA SER A 77 -0.01 18.06 1.84
C SER A 77 0.79 18.98 0.92
N ALA A 78 0.15 20.03 0.38
CA ALA A 78 0.81 20.94 -0.55
C ALA A 78 2.05 21.65 0.04
N ASN A 79 2.09 21.81 1.36
CA ASN A 79 3.20 22.43 2.09
C ASN A 79 4.02 21.44 2.92
N GLY A 80 3.74 20.13 2.83
CA GLY A 80 4.42 19.11 3.63
C GLY A 80 3.95 19.01 5.08
N LEU A 81 3.07 19.91 5.54
CA LEU A 81 2.66 20.01 6.95
C LEU A 81 1.40 19.18 7.22
N LEU A 82 1.45 18.41 8.32
CA LEU A 82 0.30 17.76 8.93
C LEU A 82 0.18 18.16 10.41
N ASN A 83 -1.04 18.49 10.84
CA ASN A 83 -1.29 18.98 12.20
C ASN A 83 -1.27 17.83 13.22
N TYR A 84 -0.75 18.12 14.42
CA TYR A 84 -0.82 17.25 15.60
C TYR A 84 -0.23 15.83 15.42
N ILE A 85 0.64 15.63 14.44
CA ILE A 85 1.27 14.32 14.22
C ILE A 85 2.48 14.14 15.15
N LYS A 86 2.44 13.09 15.97
CA LYS A 86 3.55 12.68 16.84
C LYS A 86 4.66 11.98 16.04
N PHE A 87 5.78 11.65 16.69
CA PHE A 87 6.70 10.66 16.12
C PHE A 87 6.02 9.28 16.19
N GLY A 88 6.30 8.41 15.20
CA GLY A 88 5.70 7.06 15.14
C GLY A 88 4.89 6.77 13.88
N MET A 89 4.92 7.66 12.88
CA MET A 89 4.26 7.40 11.60
C MET A 89 4.97 6.24 10.91
N HIS A 90 4.19 5.26 10.45
CA HIS A 90 4.70 4.20 9.59
C HIS A 90 4.76 4.73 8.16
N PHE A 91 5.87 4.47 7.47
CA PHE A 91 6.06 4.88 6.09
C PHE A 91 6.30 3.68 5.18
N ILE A 92 5.74 3.77 3.99
CA ILE A 92 5.92 2.82 2.92
C ILE A 92 6.18 3.62 1.66
N LEU A 93 7.23 3.25 0.93
CA LEU A 93 7.52 3.84 -0.37
C LEU A 93 7.43 2.77 -1.43
N LEU A 94 6.69 3.08 -2.48
CA LEU A 94 6.61 2.28 -3.70
C LEU A 94 7.36 3.00 -4.82
N GLU A 95 8.32 2.31 -5.42
CA GLU A 95 8.99 2.75 -6.65
C GLU A 95 8.31 2.08 -7.84
N ILE A 96 7.86 2.88 -8.81
CA ILE A 96 7.15 2.39 -10.00
C ILE A 96 8.04 2.58 -11.24
N LEU A 97 8.51 1.47 -11.79
CA LEU A 97 9.35 1.44 -12.98
C LEU A 97 8.50 1.60 -14.24
N ASP A 98 9.07 2.30 -15.23
CA ASP A 98 8.48 2.46 -16.56
C ASP A 98 7.01 2.97 -16.56
N SER A 99 6.70 3.89 -15.65
CA SER A 99 5.39 4.54 -15.49
C SER A 99 5.52 6.05 -15.40
N THR A 100 4.46 6.79 -15.68
CA THR A 100 4.39 8.23 -15.39
C THR A 100 4.49 8.52 -13.90
N ILE A 101 3.98 7.62 -13.06
CA ILE A 101 4.20 7.66 -11.61
C ILE A 101 5.63 7.21 -11.34
N GLU A 102 6.41 7.99 -10.58
CA GLU A 102 7.77 7.63 -10.17
C GLU A 102 7.75 6.96 -8.79
N TYR A 103 7.10 7.60 -7.82
CA TYR A 103 6.98 7.10 -6.45
C TYR A 103 5.57 7.26 -5.91
N ILE A 104 5.19 6.35 -5.00
CA ILE A 104 4.04 6.53 -4.12
C ILE A 104 4.55 6.41 -2.68
N VAL A 105 4.41 7.48 -1.91
CA VAL A 105 4.72 7.48 -0.48
C VAL A 105 3.42 7.39 0.30
N ILE A 106 3.36 6.44 1.20
CA ILE A 106 2.21 6.16 2.06
C ILE A 106 2.68 6.32 3.48
N GLY A 107 1.87 6.96 4.32
CA GLY A 107 2.08 6.83 5.74
C GLY A 107 0.80 6.92 6.56
N TYR A 108 0.86 6.33 7.75
CA TYR A 108 -0.27 6.23 8.66
C TYR A 108 0.23 6.04 10.10
N MET A 109 -0.65 6.30 11.07
CA MET A 109 -0.39 6.10 12.49
C MET A 109 -1.14 4.86 12.99
N PRO A 110 -0.45 3.74 13.29
CA PRO A 110 -1.15 2.50 13.69
C PRO A 110 -1.84 2.60 15.05
N ASP A 111 -1.34 3.46 15.95
CA ASP A 111 -1.81 3.55 17.34
C ASP A 111 -2.91 4.62 17.56
N GLU A 112 -3.38 5.27 16.50
CA GLU A 112 -4.46 6.25 16.60
C GLU A 112 -5.84 5.60 16.53
N SER A 113 -6.79 6.12 17.33
CA SER A 113 -8.17 5.63 17.31
C SER A 113 -8.88 5.90 15.98
N ASN A 114 -8.49 6.94 15.26
CA ASN A 114 -9.01 7.28 13.94
C ASN A 114 -7.86 7.29 12.93
N ILE A 115 -7.47 6.11 12.46
CA ILE A 115 -6.31 5.98 11.56
C ILE A 115 -6.63 6.66 10.23
N PHE A 116 -5.86 7.68 9.87
CA PHE A 116 -5.79 8.24 8.53
C PHE A 116 -4.61 7.65 7.78
N VAL A 117 -4.84 7.34 6.49
CA VAL A 117 -3.77 6.98 5.56
C VAL A 117 -3.53 8.14 4.63
N TYR A 118 -2.28 8.58 4.56
CA TYR A 118 -1.83 9.71 3.76
C TYR A 118 -1.02 9.20 2.58
N PHE A 119 -1.26 9.80 1.41
CA PHE A 119 -0.61 9.44 0.15
C PHE A 119 0.03 10.66 -0.48
N SER A 120 1.22 10.45 -1.04
CA SER A 120 1.87 11.33 -2.00
C SER A 120 2.23 10.54 -3.24
N VAL A 121 1.61 10.86 -4.36
CA VAL A 121 1.94 10.31 -5.68
C VAL A 121 2.85 11.31 -6.38
N ILE A 122 4.09 10.91 -6.63
CA ILE A 122 5.13 11.73 -7.25
C ILE A 122 5.26 11.26 -8.70
N LEU A 123 4.96 12.15 -9.65
CA LEU A 123 5.10 11.89 -11.07
C LEU A 123 6.53 12.18 -11.56
N ARG A 124 6.95 11.57 -12.66
CA ARG A 124 8.29 11.79 -13.24
C ARG A 124 8.54 13.24 -13.67
N ASN A 125 7.48 13.98 -13.99
CA ASN A 125 7.54 15.42 -14.26
C ASN A 125 7.59 16.28 -12.98
N LYS A 126 7.77 15.65 -11.81
CA LYS A 126 7.88 16.26 -10.48
C LYS A 126 6.60 16.91 -9.95
N LYS A 127 5.46 16.75 -10.63
CA LYS A 127 4.15 17.06 -10.05
C LYS A 127 3.88 16.08 -8.89
N ILE A 128 3.45 16.62 -7.75
CA ILE A 128 3.09 15.85 -6.56
C ILE A 128 1.58 15.94 -6.36
N ILE A 129 0.96 14.81 -6.10
CA ILE A 129 -0.48 14.73 -5.83
C ILE A 129 -0.66 14.11 -4.45
N ASN A 130 -1.20 14.91 -3.54
CA ASN A 130 -1.40 14.54 -2.14
C ASN A 130 -2.87 14.29 -1.85
N PHE A 131 -3.18 13.22 -1.13
CA PHE A 131 -4.53 12.92 -0.66
C PHE A 131 -4.48 12.03 0.58
N SER A 132 -5.57 12.01 1.34
CA SER A 132 -5.70 11.16 2.51
C SER A 132 -7.14 10.69 2.69
N PHE A 133 -7.31 9.64 3.49
CA PHE A 133 -8.62 9.15 3.85
C PHE A 133 -8.60 8.49 5.22
N PRO A 134 -9.72 8.56 5.96
CA PRO A 134 -9.89 7.78 7.17
C PRO A 134 -10.10 6.31 6.80
N THR A 135 -9.56 5.41 7.61
CA THR A 135 -9.79 3.96 7.51
C THR A 135 -11.14 3.53 8.10
N ASN A 136 -11.73 4.40 8.94
CA ASN A 136 -12.86 4.13 9.84
C ASN A 136 -12.70 2.78 10.59
N SER A 137 -11.47 2.46 10.99
CA SER A 137 -11.14 1.29 11.78
C SER A 137 -10.02 1.62 12.75
N ASN A 138 -10.11 1.09 13.96
CA ASN A 138 -9.05 1.20 14.97
C ASN A 138 -7.96 0.13 14.75
N VAL A 139 -8.16 -0.74 13.77
CA VAL A 139 -7.22 -1.79 13.37
C VAL A 139 -7.01 -1.64 11.87
N PHE A 140 -5.83 -1.17 11.48
CA PHE A 140 -5.42 -1.07 10.09
C PHE A 140 -4.12 -1.83 9.91
N ASP A 141 -4.20 -2.95 9.22
CA ASP A 141 -3.04 -3.73 8.81
C ASP A 141 -2.80 -3.49 7.32
N TRP A 142 -1.68 -2.86 6.99
CA TRP A 142 -1.33 -2.59 5.61
C TRP A 142 -0.63 -3.81 5.01
N ASP A 143 -1.21 -4.35 3.95
CA ASP A 143 -0.61 -5.39 3.15
C ASP A 143 -0.46 -4.90 1.70
N PRO A 144 0.77 -4.66 1.20
CA PRO A 144 0.97 -4.21 -0.17
C PRO A 144 0.28 -5.10 -1.22
N ASN A 145 0.10 -6.39 -0.95
CA ASN A 145 -0.54 -7.34 -1.86
C ASN A 145 -2.04 -7.10 -2.04
N THR A 146 -2.72 -6.70 -0.97
CA THR A 146 -4.18 -6.72 -0.88
C THR A 146 -4.78 -5.34 -0.59
N SER A 147 -3.98 -4.43 -0.04
CA SER A 147 -4.37 -3.05 0.28
C SER A 147 -4.22 -2.10 -0.90
N LEU A 148 -3.37 -2.39 -1.90
CA LEU A 148 -3.11 -1.47 -3.01
C LEU A 148 -3.01 -2.19 -4.36
N ILE A 149 -3.66 -1.61 -5.38
CA ILE A 149 -3.29 -1.87 -6.77
C ILE A 149 -3.00 -0.56 -7.48
N VAL A 150 -1.92 -0.54 -8.25
CA VAL A 150 -1.53 0.56 -9.12
C VAL A 150 -1.52 0.05 -10.56
N ASN A 151 -2.31 0.67 -11.44
CA ASN A 151 -2.18 0.50 -12.87
C ASN A 151 -1.17 1.52 -13.40
N LYS A 152 0.02 1.04 -13.73
CA LYS A 152 1.14 1.86 -14.16
C LYS A 152 0.90 2.65 -15.46
N ASP A 153 0.00 2.18 -16.32
CA ASP A 153 -0.24 2.77 -17.65
C ASP A 153 -1.38 3.79 -17.61
N SER A 154 -2.43 3.52 -16.82
CA SER A 154 -3.59 4.42 -16.70
C SER A 154 -3.51 5.38 -15.50
N GLY A 155 -2.49 5.24 -14.65
CA GLY A 155 -2.35 5.99 -13.40
C GLY A 155 -3.35 5.60 -12.32
N PHE A 156 -4.26 4.66 -12.59
CA PHE A 156 -5.36 4.33 -11.69
C PHE A 156 -4.87 3.61 -10.43
N ILE A 157 -5.30 4.08 -9.25
CA ILE A 157 -4.91 3.54 -7.94
C ILE A 157 -6.18 3.09 -7.19
N ILE A 158 -6.20 1.85 -6.69
CA ILE A 158 -7.20 1.41 -5.70
C ILE A 158 -6.51 1.16 -4.38
N VAL A 159 -7.08 1.73 -3.32
CA VAL A 159 -6.72 1.41 -1.95
C VAL A 159 -7.89 0.76 -1.23
N SER A 160 -7.64 -0.36 -0.57
CA SER A 160 -8.56 -0.95 0.39
C SER A 160 -8.27 -0.40 1.78
N ALA A 161 -9.15 0.48 2.26
CA ALA A 161 -9.30 0.74 3.68
C ALA A 161 -10.37 -0.22 4.20
N VAL A 162 -10.17 -0.85 5.35
CA VAL A 162 -11.02 -1.94 5.91
C VAL A 162 -12.53 -1.78 5.62
N SER A 163 -13.09 -0.60 5.85
CA SER A 163 -14.51 -0.25 5.66
C SER A 163 -14.82 0.54 4.37
N SER A 164 -13.82 0.89 3.56
CA SER A 164 -14.04 1.60 2.31
C SER A 164 -13.00 1.29 1.23
N LEU A 165 -13.46 1.11 0.00
CA LEU A 165 -12.57 1.04 -1.16
C LEU A 165 -12.43 2.45 -1.72
N LYS A 166 -11.21 2.97 -1.73
CA LYS A 166 -10.89 4.25 -2.34
C LYS A 166 -10.31 3.99 -3.73
N ILE A 167 -10.89 4.66 -4.70
CA ILE A 167 -10.51 4.57 -6.10
C ILE A 167 -10.05 5.95 -6.52
N ILE A 168 -8.81 6.07 -6.99
CA ILE A 168 -8.23 7.28 -7.55
C ILE A 168 -8.02 7.05 -9.04
N CYS A 169 -8.79 7.76 -9.85
CA CYS A 169 -8.58 7.86 -11.29
C CYS A 169 -7.83 9.16 -11.58
N PHE A 170 -6.98 9.18 -12.60
CA PHE A 170 -6.41 10.43 -13.12
C PHE A 170 -7.02 10.72 -14.47
N ASP A 171 -7.30 12.00 -14.74
CA ASP A 171 -7.65 12.43 -16.10
C ASP A 171 -6.38 12.63 -16.96
N GLN A 172 -6.56 13.10 -18.19
CA GLN A 172 -5.48 13.29 -19.15
C GLN A 172 -4.42 14.30 -18.67
N GLU A 173 -4.78 15.22 -17.75
CA GLU A 173 -3.90 16.23 -17.16
C GLU A 173 -3.30 15.77 -15.82
N TRP A 174 -3.51 14.50 -15.45
CA TRP A 174 -3.12 13.95 -14.17
C TRP A 174 -3.74 14.69 -12.98
N ASN A 175 -5.01 15.08 -13.09
CA ASN A 175 -5.77 15.56 -11.95
C ASN A 175 -6.53 14.40 -11.32
N PRO A 176 -6.46 14.22 -9.98
CA PRO A 176 -7.08 13.08 -9.32
C PRO A 176 -8.60 13.24 -9.24
N LYS A 177 -9.32 12.18 -9.56
CA LYS A 177 -10.76 12.02 -9.34
C LYS A 177 -10.97 10.89 -8.34
N PHE A 178 -11.55 11.24 -7.21
CA PHE A 178 -11.77 10.31 -6.11
C PHE A 178 -13.16 9.70 -6.20
N LYS A 179 -13.22 8.38 -6.07
CA LYS A 179 -14.45 7.63 -5.83
C LYS A 179 -14.25 6.75 -4.61
N SER A 180 -15.29 6.60 -3.81
CA SER A 180 -15.25 5.71 -2.67
C SER A 180 -16.47 4.81 -2.64
N ILE A 181 -16.23 3.53 -2.39
CA ILE A 181 -17.27 2.58 -2.06
C ILE A 181 -17.23 2.42 -0.54
N ASP A 182 -18.25 2.92 0.12
CA ASP A 182 -18.50 2.70 1.54
C ASP A 182 -19.06 1.28 1.71
N ILE A 183 -18.27 0.39 2.33
CA ILE A 183 -18.61 -1.03 2.44
C ILE A 183 -19.80 -1.21 3.38
N ASP A 184 -19.89 -0.43 4.45
CA ASP A 184 -21.01 -0.47 5.39
C ASP A 184 -22.31 -0.07 4.69
N LYS A 185 -22.30 1.02 3.91
CA LYS A 185 -23.48 1.42 3.11
C LYS A 185 -23.82 0.41 2.03
N TYR A 186 -22.81 -0.19 1.39
CA TYR A 186 -23.01 -1.21 0.36
C TYR A 186 -23.69 -2.45 0.92
N ILE A 187 -23.15 -3.00 2.03
CA ILE A 187 -23.74 -4.12 2.75
C ILE A 187 -25.14 -3.74 3.23
N SER A 188 -25.30 -2.51 3.73
CA SER A 188 -26.59 -2.06 4.25
C SER A 188 -27.70 -2.06 3.22
N ARG A 189 -27.37 -1.59 2.02
CA ARG A 189 -28.30 -1.63 0.89
C ARG A 189 -28.68 -3.05 0.47
N ILE A 190 -27.76 -4.01 0.60
CA ILE A 190 -28.00 -5.41 0.22
C ILE A 190 -28.84 -6.14 1.26
N LEU A 191 -28.50 -5.95 2.54
CA LEU A 191 -29.14 -6.64 3.64
C LEU A 191 -30.47 -6.02 4.04
N GLY A 192 -30.71 -4.74 3.71
CA GLY A 192 -31.91 -4.01 4.12
C GLY A 192 -32.08 -4.08 5.64
N ASP A 193 -33.23 -4.57 6.08
CA ASP A 193 -33.57 -4.70 7.51
C ASP A 193 -32.69 -5.72 8.26
N SER A 194 -32.03 -6.65 7.56
CA SER A 194 -31.14 -7.65 8.18
C SER A 194 -29.76 -7.11 8.57
N THR A 195 -29.50 -5.82 8.34
CA THR A 195 -28.23 -5.15 8.69
C THR A 195 -27.88 -5.17 10.15
N MET A 196 -28.88 -5.03 11.03
CA MET A 196 -28.69 -5.07 12.48
C MET A 196 -28.15 -6.41 12.99
N LEU A 197 -28.14 -7.42 12.12
CA LEU A 197 -27.71 -8.77 12.39
C LEU A 197 -26.41 -9.14 11.67
N LEU A 198 -25.70 -8.14 11.14
CA LEU A 198 -24.36 -8.27 10.59
C LEU A 198 -23.35 -8.56 11.72
N GLU A 199 -22.69 -9.70 11.64
CA GLU A 199 -21.71 -10.13 12.65
C GLU A 199 -20.30 -9.63 12.33
N ALA A 200 -19.91 -9.73 11.05
CA ALA A 200 -18.60 -9.30 10.57
C ALA A 200 -18.60 -9.18 9.05
N TYR A 201 -17.65 -8.40 8.54
CA TYR A 201 -17.31 -8.38 7.12
C TYR A 201 -15.80 -8.17 6.92
N ILE A 202 -15.32 -8.54 5.75
CA ILE A 202 -13.99 -8.18 5.25
C ILE A 202 -14.11 -7.70 3.81
N SER A 203 -13.24 -6.78 3.43
CA SER A 203 -13.07 -6.36 2.04
C SER A 203 -11.60 -6.54 1.64
N LYS A 204 -11.35 -7.16 0.48
CA LYS A 204 -10.00 -7.44 -0.03
C LYS A 204 -9.96 -7.30 -1.53
N ILE A 205 -8.91 -6.68 -2.06
CA ILE A 205 -8.72 -6.62 -3.51
C ILE A 205 -8.25 -8.00 -4.00
N ILE A 206 -8.84 -8.49 -5.10
CA ILE A 206 -8.52 -9.79 -5.70
C ILE A 206 -7.49 -9.61 -6.81
N THR A 207 -7.76 -8.79 -7.82
CA THR A 207 -6.90 -8.69 -9.01
C THR A 207 -7.24 -7.49 -9.89
N ASN A 208 -6.39 -7.22 -10.89
CA ASN A 208 -6.65 -6.36 -12.05
C ASN A 208 -6.53 -7.21 -13.33
N ILE A 209 -7.58 -7.25 -14.15
CA ILE A 209 -7.61 -7.92 -15.45
C ILE A 209 -8.24 -6.96 -16.46
N ASP A 210 -7.59 -6.75 -17.61
CA ASP A 210 -8.10 -5.94 -18.73
C ASP A 210 -8.57 -4.53 -18.32
N GLY A 211 -7.83 -3.87 -17.41
CA GLY A 211 -8.20 -2.54 -16.92
C GLY A 211 -9.45 -2.52 -16.04
N CYS A 212 -9.80 -3.66 -15.44
CA CYS A 212 -10.87 -3.80 -14.48
C CYS A 212 -10.35 -4.47 -13.22
N PHE A 213 -10.80 -3.99 -12.07
CA PHE A 213 -10.39 -4.47 -10.77
C PHE A 213 -11.50 -5.29 -10.15
N TYR A 214 -11.11 -6.36 -9.47
CA TYR A 214 -12.05 -7.24 -8.81
C TYR A 214 -11.81 -7.15 -7.31
N THR A 215 -12.85 -6.82 -6.57
CA THR A 215 -12.80 -6.70 -5.11
C THR A 215 -13.75 -7.68 -4.47
N PHE A 216 -13.26 -8.43 -3.49
CA PHE A 216 -14.04 -9.32 -2.66
C PHE A 216 -14.63 -8.55 -1.49
N ILE A 217 -15.91 -8.77 -1.22
CA ILE A 217 -16.60 -8.33 -0.01
C ILE A 217 -17.28 -9.56 0.57
N GLY A 218 -16.79 -10.05 1.70
CA GLY A 218 -17.36 -11.18 2.42
C GLY A 218 -18.03 -10.70 3.70
N PHE A 219 -19.20 -11.23 4.02
CA PHE A 219 -19.93 -10.86 5.24
C PHE A 219 -20.74 -12.02 5.81
N VAL A 220 -20.94 -11.97 7.13
CA VAL A 220 -21.75 -12.94 7.89
C VAL A 220 -22.89 -12.21 8.56
N TYR A 221 -24.11 -12.70 8.36
CA TYR A 221 -25.30 -12.09 8.97
C TYR A 221 -26.35 -13.15 9.32
N TYR A 222 -27.29 -12.84 10.21
CA TYR A 222 -28.46 -13.69 10.44
C TYR A 222 -29.59 -13.29 9.50
N SER A 223 -30.12 -14.26 8.74
CA SER A 223 -31.28 -14.06 7.86
C SER A 223 -32.53 -14.50 8.60
N GLU A 224 -33.40 -13.55 8.95
CA GLU A 224 -34.67 -13.85 9.62
C GLU A 224 -35.59 -14.70 8.73
N SER A 225 -35.68 -14.38 7.43
CA SER A 225 -36.49 -15.12 6.47
C SER A 225 -36.06 -16.58 6.31
N LYS A 226 -34.76 -16.87 6.45
CA LYS A 226 -34.20 -18.23 6.37
C LYS A 226 -33.96 -18.86 7.75
N GLN A 227 -34.26 -18.13 8.83
CA GLN A 227 -33.97 -18.51 10.22
C GLN A 227 -32.59 -19.13 10.41
N SER A 228 -31.57 -18.60 9.74
CA SER A 228 -30.23 -19.18 9.73
C SER A 228 -29.15 -18.13 9.53
N TRP A 229 -27.96 -18.46 10.03
CA TRP A 229 -26.75 -17.66 9.78
C TRP A 229 -26.30 -17.86 8.35
N MET A 230 -26.01 -16.78 7.66
CA MET A 230 -25.60 -16.77 6.26
C MET A 230 -24.16 -16.28 6.17
N LEU A 231 -23.33 -17.01 5.44
CA LEU A 231 -22.03 -16.57 4.95
C LEU A 231 -22.21 -16.18 3.49
N MET A 232 -21.90 -14.94 3.14
CA MET A 232 -22.10 -14.40 1.80
C MET A 232 -20.84 -13.70 1.30
N SER A 233 -20.60 -13.76 -0.01
CA SER A 233 -19.55 -12.99 -0.68
C SER A 233 -20.04 -12.39 -1.97
N HIS A 234 -19.64 -11.16 -2.22
CA HIS A 234 -19.75 -10.49 -3.50
C HIS A 234 -18.36 -10.23 -4.08
N ILE A 235 -18.22 -10.45 -5.38
CA ILE A 235 -17.10 -9.92 -6.16
C ILE A 235 -17.62 -8.72 -6.93
N LEU A 236 -17.06 -7.55 -6.67
CA LEU A 236 -17.32 -6.34 -7.43
C LEU A 236 -16.28 -6.17 -8.52
N LYS A 237 -16.73 -5.99 -9.77
CA LYS A 237 -15.90 -5.50 -10.87
C LYS A 237 -15.97 -3.97 -10.90
N ILE A 238 -14.80 -3.34 -10.89
CA ILE A 238 -14.60 -1.89 -10.88
C ILE A 238 -13.84 -1.55 -12.16
N SER A 239 -14.45 -0.82 -13.08
CA SER A 239 -13.79 -0.38 -14.31
C SER A 239 -12.88 0.83 -14.07
N ASN A 240 -12.00 1.14 -15.02
CA ASN A 240 -11.12 2.33 -14.99
C ASN A 240 -11.87 3.68 -14.85
N ASP A 241 -13.14 3.75 -15.26
CA ASP A 241 -13.99 4.93 -15.03
C ASP A 241 -14.62 4.95 -13.62
N GLY A 242 -14.28 3.96 -12.78
CA GLY A 242 -14.77 3.77 -11.42
C GLY A 242 -16.25 3.36 -11.32
N LYS A 243 -16.86 2.87 -12.41
CA LYS A 243 -18.17 2.21 -12.31
C LYS A 243 -18.02 0.84 -11.66
N THR A 244 -18.99 0.49 -10.84
CA THR A 244 -18.99 -0.75 -10.05
C THR A 244 -20.14 -1.64 -10.49
N THR A 245 -19.83 -2.92 -10.72
CA THR A 245 -20.81 -3.93 -11.13
C THR A 245 -20.61 -5.19 -10.31
N LEU A 246 -21.70 -5.87 -9.93
CA LEU A 246 -21.60 -7.17 -9.27
C LEU A 246 -21.16 -8.21 -10.31
N PHE A 247 -19.99 -8.79 -10.12
CA PHE A 247 -19.43 -9.81 -11.01
C PHE A 247 -19.84 -11.22 -10.59
N ASN A 248 -19.79 -11.51 -9.29
CA ASN A 248 -20.17 -12.81 -8.75
C ASN A 248 -20.76 -12.65 -7.35
N SER A 249 -21.66 -13.56 -6.96
CA SER A 249 -22.22 -13.65 -5.62
C SER A 249 -22.27 -15.12 -5.19
N THR A 250 -21.95 -15.38 -3.93
CA THR A 250 -22.04 -16.71 -3.34
C THR A 250 -22.64 -16.58 -1.95
N ALA A 251 -23.56 -17.48 -1.60
CA ALA A 251 -24.18 -17.53 -0.29
C ALA A 251 -24.24 -18.97 0.22
N LYS A 252 -23.93 -19.17 1.50
CA LYS A 252 -23.96 -20.46 2.17
C LYS A 252 -24.63 -20.32 3.53
N SER A 253 -25.63 -21.15 3.80
CA SER A 253 -26.22 -21.24 5.14
C SER A 253 -25.27 -21.95 6.10
N LEU A 254 -25.23 -21.48 7.34
CA LEU A 254 -24.42 -21.99 8.42
C LEU A 254 -25.35 -22.62 9.47
N THR A 255 -25.01 -23.82 9.90
CA THR A 255 -25.76 -24.56 10.92
C THR A 255 -25.71 -23.93 12.31
N LYS A 256 -24.69 -23.10 12.58
CA LYS A 256 -24.51 -22.39 13.86
C LYS A 256 -23.89 -21.01 13.62
N ARG A 257 -24.18 -20.06 14.52
CA ARG A 257 -23.51 -18.75 14.57
C ARG A 257 -21.99 -18.97 14.68
N PRO A 258 -21.19 -18.55 13.69
CA PRO A 258 -19.74 -18.52 13.86
C PRO A 258 -19.38 -17.46 14.91
N ARG A 259 -18.36 -17.70 15.74
CA ARG A 259 -17.93 -16.76 16.80
C ARG A 259 -16.40 -16.62 16.81
N GLY A 260 -15.92 -15.43 17.15
CA GLY A 260 -14.50 -15.11 17.28
C GLY A 260 -13.73 -15.40 15.98
N GLU A 261 -12.51 -15.92 16.12
CA GLU A 261 -11.61 -16.24 15.00
C GLU A 261 -12.21 -17.17 13.95
N LYS A 262 -13.23 -17.98 14.30
CA LYS A 262 -13.94 -18.83 13.34
C LYS A 262 -14.70 -18.04 12.29
N ILE A 263 -15.06 -16.79 12.56
CA ILE A 263 -15.70 -15.90 11.59
C ILE A 263 -14.67 -15.46 10.54
N THR A 264 -13.55 -14.92 11.01
CA THR A 264 -12.44 -14.46 10.16
C THR A 264 -11.94 -15.58 9.27
N LYS A 265 -11.68 -16.76 9.83
CA LYS A 265 -11.24 -17.94 9.07
C LYS A 265 -12.24 -18.32 7.97
N LYS A 266 -13.55 -18.30 8.25
CA LYS A 266 -14.56 -18.62 7.23
C LYS A 266 -14.61 -17.59 6.09
N LEU A 267 -14.42 -16.32 6.42
CA LEU A 267 -14.36 -15.25 5.42
C LEU A 267 -13.08 -15.35 4.57
N ASP A 268 -11.95 -15.69 5.20
CA ASP A 268 -10.69 -15.96 4.51
C ASP A 268 -10.76 -17.21 3.62
N ASP A 269 -11.36 -18.30 4.10
CA ASP A 269 -11.58 -19.52 3.30
C ASP A 269 -12.42 -19.21 2.06
N LEU A 270 -13.45 -18.37 2.20
CA LEU A 270 -14.31 -17.92 1.10
C LEU A 270 -13.55 -17.03 0.12
N TYR A 271 -12.71 -16.12 0.61
CA TYR A 271 -11.82 -15.30 -0.21
C TYR A 271 -10.83 -16.17 -1.02
N ASN A 272 -10.18 -17.12 -0.34
CA ASN A 272 -9.23 -18.04 -0.96
C ASN A 272 -9.89 -18.90 -2.04
N MET A 273 -11.13 -19.36 -1.82
CA MET A 273 -11.89 -20.10 -2.84
C MET A 273 -12.06 -19.26 -4.13
N HIS A 274 -12.35 -17.96 -4.01
CA HIS A 274 -12.46 -17.08 -5.17
C HIS A 274 -11.11 -16.79 -5.83
N LEU A 275 -10.03 -16.65 -5.05
CA LEU A 275 -8.66 -16.54 -5.57
C LEU A 275 -8.26 -17.76 -6.42
N PHE A 276 -8.58 -18.98 -5.97
CA PHE A 276 -8.28 -20.20 -6.72
C PHE A 276 -9.12 -20.35 -8.00
N MET A 277 -10.34 -19.78 -8.03
CA MET A 277 -11.21 -19.79 -9.21
C MET A 277 -10.86 -18.70 -10.23
N SER A 278 -10.25 -17.59 -9.81
CA SER A 278 -9.58 -16.67 -10.73
C SER A 278 -8.30 -17.33 -11.26
N LYS A 279 -8.24 -17.59 -12.58
CA LYS A 279 -7.12 -18.26 -13.27
C LYS A 279 -5.73 -17.80 -12.76
N PRO A 280 -4.66 -18.63 -12.86
CA PRO A 280 -3.30 -18.26 -12.46
C PRO A 280 -2.78 -16.95 -13.09
N GLU A 281 -3.27 -16.57 -14.27
CA GLU A 281 -2.93 -15.30 -14.94
C GLU A 281 -3.45 -14.06 -14.19
N CYS A 282 -4.48 -14.19 -13.35
CA CYS A 282 -5.06 -13.12 -12.55
C CYS A 282 -4.19 -12.74 -11.34
N LEU A 283 -3.32 -13.64 -10.87
CA LEU A 283 -2.46 -13.42 -9.70
C LEU A 283 -1.18 -12.64 -10.01
N ASN A 284 -0.90 -12.37 -11.29
CA ASN A 284 0.34 -11.70 -11.70
C ASN A 284 0.36 -10.20 -11.43
N ASN A 285 -0.79 -9.60 -11.06
CA ASN A 285 -0.94 -8.15 -10.86
C ASN A 285 -1.00 -7.69 -9.39
N GLN A 286 -0.79 -8.60 -8.43
CA GLN A 286 -0.66 -8.26 -7.01
C GLN A 286 0.79 -7.89 -6.68
N ILE A 287 0.99 -6.84 -5.86
CA ILE A 287 2.31 -6.43 -5.39
C ILE A 287 2.76 -7.46 -4.34
N ILE A 288 3.60 -8.41 -4.73
CA ILE A 288 4.16 -9.39 -3.80
C ILE A 288 5.13 -8.71 -2.84
N SER A 289 4.70 -8.52 -1.58
CA SER A 289 5.61 -8.20 -0.49
C SER A 289 6.36 -9.48 -0.12
N HIS A 290 7.57 -9.59 -0.62
CA HIS A 290 8.55 -10.49 -0.02
C HIS A 290 9.66 -9.60 0.53
N ASN A 291 10.05 -9.85 1.78
CA ASN A 291 11.34 -9.39 2.33
C ASN A 291 12.54 -9.95 1.52
N ASN A 292 12.26 -10.77 0.50
CA ASN A 292 13.18 -11.22 -0.53
C ASN A 292 12.67 -10.79 -1.90
N TYR A 293 13.40 -9.89 -2.56
CA TYR A 293 13.39 -9.53 -3.99
C TYR A 293 12.64 -10.44 -4.97
N ASP A 294 11.31 -10.50 -4.90
CA ASP A 294 10.48 -11.03 -5.98
C ASP A 294 9.72 -9.89 -6.63
N TYR A 295 10.19 -9.56 -7.82
CA TYR A 295 9.60 -8.58 -8.71
C TYR A 295 8.29 -9.12 -9.27
N LYS A 296 7.19 -8.38 -9.10
CA LYS A 296 6.01 -8.52 -9.95
C LYS A 296 5.59 -7.15 -10.50
N ASN A 297 5.56 -7.04 -11.82
CA ASN A 297 5.03 -5.90 -12.59
C ASN A 297 5.71 -4.53 -12.47
N GLY A 298 6.98 -4.48 -12.05
CA GLY A 298 7.74 -3.22 -12.03
C GLY A 298 7.43 -2.31 -10.83
N ILE A 299 6.77 -2.83 -9.79
CA ILE A 299 6.50 -2.11 -8.54
C ILE A 299 7.37 -2.72 -7.43
N ARG A 300 8.11 -1.89 -6.70
CA ARG A 300 8.93 -2.31 -5.54
C ARG A 300 8.46 -1.59 -4.28
N SER A 301 8.12 -2.35 -3.24
CA SER A 301 7.79 -1.81 -1.91
C SER A 301 9.02 -1.80 -1.00
N MET A 302 9.25 -0.68 -0.32
CA MET A 302 10.25 -0.54 0.74
C MET A 302 9.53 -0.16 2.04
N MET A 303 9.67 -1.01 3.06
CA MET A 303 9.15 -0.80 4.41
C MET A 303 10.36 -0.64 5.34
N ILE A 304 10.30 0.32 6.27
CA ILE A 304 11.41 0.61 7.20
C ILE A 304 11.67 -0.62 8.09
N PRO A 305 12.86 -1.23 8.06
CA PRO A 305 13.30 -2.10 9.14
C PRO A 305 13.97 -1.25 10.22
N THR A 306 13.65 -1.53 11.48
CA THR A 306 14.39 -1.03 12.64
C THR A 306 15.77 -1.69 12.69
N ALA A 307 16.78 -1.18 11.98
CA ALA A 307 18.15 -1.71 12.04
C ALA A 307 19.25 -0.66 11.79
N GLU A 308 20.41 -0.87 12.42
CA GLU A 308 21.52 0.09 12.56
C GLU A 308 22.59 0.03 11.43
N CYS A 309 22.41 -0.77 10.38
CA CYS A 309 23.47 -1.05 9.37
C CYS A 309 22.92 -1.14 7.94
N CYS A 310 23.78 -0.82 6.93
CA CYS A 310 23.47 -0.99 5.51
C CYS A 310 24.42 -2.01 4.86
N LEU A 311 23.89 -3.04 4.18
CA LEU A 311 24.69 -3.98 3.38
C LEU A 311 24.43 -3.78 1.88
N ILE A 312 25.49 -3.49 1.12
CA ILE A 312 25.46 -3.22 -0.32
C ILE A 312 26.05 -4.39 -1.12
N ASP A 313 25.24 -5.03 -1.98
CA ASP A 313 25.74 -6.02 -2.94
C ASP A 313 26.31 -5.30 -4.18
N ILE A 314 27.58 -5.54 -4.50
CA ILE A 314 28.26 -4.89 -5.63
C ILE A 314 28.48 -5.93 -6.74
N LYS A 315 27.62 -5.93 -7.77
CA LYS A 315 27.80 -6.75 -8.97
C LYS A 315 28.71 -6.03 -9.98
N LYS A 316 29.93 -6.55 -10.19
CA LYS A 316 30.98 -6.00 -11.09
C LYS A 316 30.60 -5.76 -12.57
N LYS A 317 29.38 -6.06 -13.03
CA LYS A 317 28.97 -5.89 -14.44
C LYS A 317 27.59 -5.25 -14.66
N GLN A 318 26.82 -5.01 -13.60
CA GLN A 318 25.55 -4.28 -13.65
C GLN A 318 25.53 -3.39 -12.42
N LYS A 319 25.38 -2.07 -12.60
CA LYS A 319 25.26 -1.08 -11.52
C LYS A 319 23.93 -1.26 -10.77
N ASN A 320 23.69 -2.44 -10.20
CA ASN A 320 22.57 -2.72 -9.33
C ASN A 320 23.15 -2.87 -7.94
N TYR A 321 22.65 -2.04 -7.02
CA TYR A 321 23.09 -1.99 -5.63
C TYR A 321 21.92 -2.44 -4.77
N ASP A 322 22.18 -3.36 -3.85
CA ASP A 322 21.18 -3.87 -2.94
C ASP A 322 21.31 -3.21 -1.57
N LEU A 323 20.22 -3.14 -0.82
CA LEU A 323 20.23 -2.75 0.58
C LEU A 323 19.63 -3.92 1.35
N ILE A 324 20.49 -4.63 2.08
CA ILE A 324 20.06 -5.67 3.02
C ILE A 324 20.09 -5.02 4.39
N PHE A 325 18.94 -5.05 5.07
CA PHE A 325 18.79 -4.62 6.46
C PHE A 325 18.82 -5.82 7.39
#